data_AF-A0AAD8Y2S8-F1
#
_entry.id   AF-A0AAD8Y2S8-F1
#
_cell.length_a   1.000
_cell.length_b   1.000
_cell.length_c   1.000
_cell.angle_alpha   90.00
_cell.angle_beta   90.00
_cell.angle_gamma   90.00
#
_symmetry.space_group_name_H-M   'P 1'
#
loop_
_entity.id
_entity.type
_entity.pdbx_description
1 polymer ?
#
loop_
_entity_poly.entity_id
_entity_poly.type
_entity_poly.pdbx_seq_one_letter_code
_entity_poly.pdbx_strand_id
1 'polypeptide(L)'
;MAHWATHRALIRCKETDIWSTHTLLVFCSDCEVGGETALLLEDAKTNSLADDDNDSSNEKKKSAKLDRLQTTLQTIENSTAIMSKELAKPCFPVKPKCGRILFFPHECPHEGLRPTVSVPKIFLRAELILKRRQKR
;
A
#
# COMPACT_ATOMS: atom_id res chain seq x y z
N MET A 1 -4.48 -9.34 14.05
CA MET A 1 -4.13 -8.16 13.23
C MET A 1 -5.16 -8.04 12.13
N ALA A 2 -5.93 -6.95 12.09
CA ALA A 2 -7.01 -6.78 11.12
C ALA A 2 -6.40 -6.42 9.76
N HIS A 3 -6.37 -7.39 8.86
CA HIS A 3 -6.10 -7.19 7.44
C HIS A 3 -7.31 -6.45 6.86
N TRP A 4 -7.25 -5.12 6.75
CA TRP A 4 -8.33 -4.37 6.10
C TRP A 4 -8.37 -4.84 4.64
N ALA A 5 -9.47 -5.48 4.26
CA ALA A 5 -9.65 -5.98 2.91
C ALA A 5 -9.68 -4.78 1.95
N THR A 6 -9.12 -4.94 0.76
CA THR A 6 -9.27 -4.02 -0.37
C THR A 6 -10.76 -3.91 -0.71
N HIS A 7 -11.48 -3.00 -0.05
CA HIS A 7 -12.92 -2.84 -0.23
C HIS A 7 -13.16 -2.30 -1.64
N ARG A 8 -13.72 -3.14 -2.53
CA ARG A 8 -14.32 -2.65 -3.77
C ARG A 8 -15.55 -1.81 -3.40
N ALA A 9 -15.40 -0.50 -3.42
CA ALA A 9 -16.38 0.52 -3.06
C ALA A 9 -17.58 0.64 -4.03
N LEU A 10 -17.86 -0.39 -4.83
CA LEU A 10 -18.83 -0.34 -5.91
C LEU A 10 -20.26 -0.28 -5.35
N ILE A 11 -20.93 0.86 -5.51
CA ILE A 11 -22.36 1.03 -5.22
C ILE A 11 -23.12 1.21 -6.53
N ARG A 12 -24.20 0.44 -6.71
CA ARG A 12 -25.11 0.56 -7.86
C ARG A 12 -26.28 1.49 -7.51
N CYS A 13 -26.53 2.49 -8.34
CA CYS A 13 -27.72 3.36 -8.21
C CYS A 13 -28.97 2.56 -8.58
N LYS A 14 -29.98 2.55 -7.70
CA LYS A 14 -31.21 1.76 -7.90
C LYS A 14 -32.09 2.31 -9.03
N GLU A 15 -32.15 3.63 -9.19
CA GLU A 15 -33.01 4.26 -10.20
C GLU A 15 -32.43 4.15 -11.61
N THR A 16 -31.11 4.28 -11.75
CA THR A 16 -30.45 4.32 -13.08
C THR A 16 -29.75 3.02 -13.45
N ASP A 17 -29.61 2.10 -12.51
CA ASP A 17 -28.93 0.82 -12.66
C ASP A 17 -27.42 0.92 -12.96
N ILE A 18 -26.85 2.13 -12.85
CA ILE A 18 -25.45 2.44 -13.14
C ILE A 18 -24.59 2.27 -11.88
N TRP A 19 -23.41 1.70 -12.06
CA TRP A 19 -22.38 1.61 -11.02
C TRP A 19 -21.67 2.94 -10.82
N SER A 20 -21.46 3.32 -9.57
CA SER A 20 -20.50 4.36 -9.20
C SER A 20 -19.11 3.99 -9.69
N THR A 21 -18.33 5.03 -9.96
CA THR A 21 -17.01 4.94 -10.60
C THR A 21 -15.91 5.52 -9.72
N HIS A 22 -16.29 6.36 -8.75
CA HIS A 22 -15.36 7.10 -7.91
C HIS A 22 -15.92 7.25 -6.51
N THR A 23 -15.00 7.28 -5.54
CA THR A 23 -15.30 7.62 -4.15
C THR A 23 -14.97 9.09 -3.92
N LEU A 24 -15.82 9.78 -3.15
CA LEU A 24 -15.56 11.12 -2.63
C LEU A 24 -15.61 11.09 -1.10
N LEU A 25 -14.57 11.63 -0.47
CA LEU A 25 -14.47 11.82 0.97
C LEU A 25 -14.39 13.32 1.28
N VAL A 26 -15.29 13.84 2.11
CA VAL A 26 -15.19 15.19 2.69
C VAL A 26 -14.79 15.03 4.14
N PHE A 27 -13.59 15.48 4.51
CA PHE A 27 -13.14 15.40 5.90
C PHE A 27 -13.82 16.47 6.75
N CYS A 28 -14.42 16.06 7.86
CA CYS A 28 -15.12 16.92 8.81
C CYS A 28 -14.31 17.16 10.09
N SER A 29 -13.14 16.55 10.22
CA SER A 29 -12.20 16.77 11.32
C SER A 29 -10.76 16.82 10.82
N ASP A 30 -9.92 17.51 11.57
CA ASP A 30 -8.47 17.45 11.45
C ASP A 30 -7.96 16.22 12.22
N CYS A 31 -7.00 15.49 11.64
CA CYS A 31 -6.24 14.48 12.38
C CYS A 31 -4.78 14.91 12.42
N GLU A 32 -4.24 15.21 13.59
CA GLU A 32 -2.82 15.60 13.75
C GLU A 32 -1.87 14.41 13.59
N VAL A 33 -2.28 13.23 14.04
CA VAL A 33 -1.50 11.99 13.97
C VAL A 33 -2.40 10.85 13.51
N GLY A 34 -1.98 10.17 12.45
CA GLY A 34 -2.71 9.04 11.88
C GLY A 34 -3.95 9.44 11.07
N GLY A 35 -4.71 8.43 10.67
CA GLY A 35 -5.94 8.60 9.89
C GLY A 35 -5.71 8.91 8.41
N GLU A 36 -4.49 8.81 7.90
CA GLU A 36 -4.23 9.06 6.49
C GLU A 36 -4.94 8.02 5.60
N THR A 37 -5.46 8.48 4.46
CA THR A 37 -5.86 7.60 3.36
C THR A 37 -4.71 7.56 2.36
N ALA A 38 -4.09 6.41 2.15
CA ALA A 38 -3.02 6.25 1.19
C ALA A 38 -3.59 5.73 -0.14
N LEU A 39 -3.26 6.40 -1.25
CA LEU A 39 -3.48 5.88 -2.60
C LEU A 39 -2.22 5.11 -3.01
N LEU A 40 -2.38 3.84 -3.35
CA LEU A 40 -1.27 2.95 -3.69
C LEU A 40 -1.05 2.95 -5.20
N LEU A 41 0.21 2.94 -5.62
CA LEU A 41 0.55 2.65 -7.01
C LEU A 41 0.44 1.15 -7.25
N GLU A 42 -0.09 0.75 -8.39
CA GLU A 42 0.07 -0.63 -8.85
C GLU A 42 1.54 -0.84 -9.22
N ASP A 43 2.13 -1.91 -8.69
CA ASP A 43 3.52 -2.23 -9.01
C ASP A 43 3.61 -2.55 -10.50
N ALA A 44 4.45 -1.79 -11.22
CA ALA A 44 4.81 -2.13 -12.58
C ALA A 44 5.42 -3.53 -12.55
N LYS A 45 4.72 -4.51 -13.14
CA LYS A 45 5.08 -5.94 -13.18
C LYS A 45 6.60 -6.14 -13.29
N THR A 46 7.26 -6.44 -12.18
CA THR A 46 8.65 -6.92 -12.19
C THR A 46 8.62 -8.37 -12.64
N ASN A 47 9.01 -8.61 -13.89
CA ASN A 47 9.30 -9.95 -14.40
C ASN A 47 10.35 -10.59 -13.49
N SER A 48 9.97 -11.63 -12.74
CA SER A 48 10.88 -12.44 -11.95
C SER A 48 11.77 -13.25 -12.90
N LEU A 49 13.02 -12.85 -13.06
CA LEU A 49 14.09 -13.74 -13.49
C LEU A 49 14.60 -14.46 -12.24
N ALA A 50 14.50 -15.78 -12.26
CA ALA A 50 15.13 -16.66 -11.28
C ALA A 50 16.62 -16.76 -11.63
N ASP A 51 17.49 -16.34 -10.72
CA ASP A 51 18.92 -16.56 -10.83
C ASP A 51 19.24 -17.96 -10.25
N ASP A 52 19.60 -18.88 -11.15
CA ASP A 52 20.33 -20.12 -10.87
C ASP A 52 21.74 -19.74 -10.44
N ASP A 53 22.22 -20.22 -9.30
CA ASP A 53 23.66 -20.24 -9.04
C ASP A 53 24.09 -21.55 -8.39
N ASN A 54 24.96 -22.22 -9.14
CA ASN A 54 25.62 -23.48 -8.88
C ASN A 54 27.08 -23.16 -8.53
N ASP A 55 27.62 -23.62 -7.39
CA ASP A 55 29.04 -23.99 -7.38
C ASP A 55 29.45 -24.97 -6.27
N SER A 56 30.44 -25.78 -6.65
CA SER A 56 31.02 -26.93 -5.98
C SER A 56 32.19 -26.56 -5.04
N SER A 57 32.29 -27.33 -3.97
CA SER A 57 33.36 -27.48 -2.98
C SER A 57 34.81 -27.41 -3.49
N ASN A 58 35.76 -26.87 -2.68
CA ASN A 58 36.69 -27.71 -1.87
C ASN A 58 37.66 -26.97 -0.89
N GLU A 59 38.00 -27.70 0.18
CA GLU A 59 39.24 -27.72 1.01
C GLU A 59 39.58 -26.69 2.13
N LYS A 60 39.35 -27.18 3.36
CA LYS A 60 40.30 -27.34 4.50
C LYS A 60 40.72 -26.15 5.40
N LYS A 61 40.14 -26.22 6.62
CA LYS A 61 40.83 -26.30 7.94
C LYS A 61 41.72 -25.13 8.36
N LYS A 62 41.09 -24.02 8.80
CA LYS A 62 41.46 -23.26 10.01
C LYS A 62 40.41 -22.20 10.42
N SER A 63 39.16 -22.38 9.98
CA SER A 63 38.24 -21.25 9.83
C SER A 63 36.85 -21.47 10.43
N ALA A 64 36.55 -22.60 11.11
CA ALA A 64 35.17 -22.91 11.53
C ALA A 64 34.49 -21.85 12.43
N LYS A 65 35.25 -21.09 13.24
CA LYS A 65 34.70 -19.99 14.06
C LYS A 65 34.53 -18.70 13.25
N LEU A 66 35.43 -18.44 12.31
CA LEU A 66 35.39 -17.27 11.43
C LEU A 66 34.31 -17.46 10.35
N ASP A 67 34.23 -18.64 9.75
CA ASP A 67 33.19 -19.05 8.79
C ASP A 67 31.80 -18.96 9.43
N ARG A 68 31.65 -19.37 10.69
CA ARG A 68 30.38 -19.27 11.41
C ARG A 68 29.98 -17.82 11.68
N LEU A 69 30.95 -16.93 11.98
CA LEU A 69 30.71 -15.50 12.13
C LEU A 69 30.37 -14.84 10.79
N GLN A 70 31.07 -15.19 9.71
CA GLN A 70 30.78 -14.71 8.36
C GLN A 70 29.41 -15.16 7.88
N THR A 71 29.05 -16.42 8.10
CA THR A 71 27.72 -16.94 7.76
C THR A 71 26.62 -16.24 8.56
N THR A 72 26.88 -15.94 9.84
CA THR A 72 25.92 -15.22 10.70
C THR A 72 25.75 -13.77 10.24
N LEU A 73 26.85 -13.07 9.92
CA LEU A 73 26.80 -11.72 9.39
C LEU A 73 26.09 -11.66 8.03
N GLN A 74 26.40 -12.58 7.13
CA GLN A 74 25.72 -12.68 5.83
C GLN A 74 24.22 -12.97 6.00
N THR A 75 23.86 -13.83 6.97
CA THR A 75 22.45 -14.12 7.28
C THR A 75 21.75 -12.89 7.85
N ILE A 76 22.42 -12.13 8.73
CA ILE A 76 21.89 -10.88 9.29
C ILE A 76 21.74 -9.83 8.19
N GLU A 77 22.74 -9.63 7.33
CA GLU A 77 22.70 -8.70 6.20
C GLU A 77 21.60 -9.07 5.19
N ASN A 78 21.46 -10.36 4.88
CA ASN A 78 20.39 -10.82 4.02
C ASN A 78 19.02 -10.65 4.69
N SER A 79 18.92 -10.86 6.00
CA SER A 79 17.67 -10.65 6.75
C SER A 79 17.32 -9.17 6.89
N THR A 80 18.29 -8.28 7.14
CA THR A 80 18.08 -6.82 7.20
C THR A 80 17.80 -6.26 5.82
N ALA A 81 18.43 -6.81 4.77
CA ALA A 81 18.07 -6.51 3.39
C ALA A 81 16.63 -6.97 3.11
N ILE A 82 16.22 -8.19 3.49
CA ILE A 82 14.82 -8.65 3.31
C ILE A 82 13.84 -7.77 4.11
N MET A 83 14.18 -7.35 5.33
CA MET A 83 13.38 -6.40 6.11
C MET A 83 13.37 -4.97 5.54
N SER A 84 14.42 -4.57 4.82
CA SER A 84 14.51 -3.26 4.13
C SER A 84 13.95 -3.32 2.69
N LYS A 85 13.77 -4.52 2.15
CA LYS A 85 13.26 -4.86 0.81
C LYS A 85 11.80 -5.31 0.86
N GLU A 86 11.11 -5.07 1.97
CA GLU A 86 9.72 -4.62 1.88
C GLU A 86 9.77 -3.22 1.26
N LEU A 87 10.00 -3.20 -0.06
CA LEU A 87 10.15 -2.01 -0.87
C LEU A 87 8.89 -1.19 -0.61
N ALA A 88 9.00 -0.15 0.22
CA ALA A 88 7.85 0.60 0.70
C ALA A 88 6.98 0.95 -0.51
N LYS A 89 5.82 0.28 -0.60
CA LYS A 89 4.99 0.36 -1.80
C LYS A 89 4.73 1.84 -2.06
N PRO A 90 5.05 2.38 -3.25
CA PRO A 90 4.88 3.79 -3.51
C PRO A 90 3.41 4.15 -3.24
N CYS A 91 3.21 5.03 -2.27
CA CYS A 91 1.88 5.44 -1.85
C CYS A 91 1.85 6.94 -1.62
N PHE A 92 0.67 7.52 -1.84
CA PHE A 92 0.41 8.94 -1.68
C PHE A 92 -0.54 9.14 -0.48
N PRO A 93 0.00 9.38 0.72
CA PRO A 93 -0.82 9.56 1.91
C PRO A 93 -1.52 10.92 1.91
N VAL A 94 -2.84 10.89 2.14
CA VAL A 94 -3.68 12.09 2.26
C VAL A 94 -4.15 12.21 3.71
N LYS A 95 -3.66 13.24 4.40
CA LYS A 95 -4.03 13.54 5.78
C LYS A 95 -5.42 14.17 5.87
N PRO A 96 -6.29 13.74 6.81
CA PRO A 96 -7.58 14.38 7.06
C PRO A 96 -7.38 15.82 7.54
N LYS A 97 -8.04 16.75 6.85
CA LYS A 97 -8.12 18.15 7.20
C LYS A 97 -9.54 18.63 6.97
N CYS A 98 -10.15 19.26 7.94
CA CYS A 98 -11.53 19.72 7.88
C CYS A 98 -11.75 20.57 6.61
N GLY A 99 -12.80 20.25 5.85
CA GLY A 99 -13.13 20.87 4.57
C GLY A 99 -12.33 20.36 3.36
N ARG A 100 -11.28 19.54 3.56
CA ARG A 100 -10.56 18.92 2.45
C ARG A 100 -11.40 17.81 1.83
N ILE A 101 -11.42 17.80 0.50
CA ILE A 101 -12.08 16.78 -0.32
C ILE A 101 -11.00 15.89 -0.92
N LEU A 102 -11.17 14.58 -0.78
CA LEU A 102 -10.39 13.57 -1.48
C LEU A 102 -11.31 12.81 -2.43
N PHE A 103 -10.92 12.71 -3.69
CA PHE A 103 -11.72 12.11 -4.76
C PHE A 103 -10.83 11.22 -5.63
N PHE A 104 -11.22 9.95 -5.82
CA PHE A 104 -10.43 8.97 -6.56
C PHE A 104 -11.29 7.87 -7.21
N PRO A 105 -10.85 7.27 -8.33
CA PRO A 105 -11.56 6.15 -8.96
C PRO A 105 -11.65 4.91 -8.07
N HIS A 106 -12.67 4.09 -8.22
CA HIS A 106 -12.83 2.83 -7.46
C HIS A 106 -11.73 1.82 -7.75
N GLU A 107 -11.14 1.90 -8.93
CA GLU A 107 -10.02 1.05 -9.36
C GLU A 107 -8.72 1.47 -8.69
N CYS A 108 -8.62 2.69 -8.14
CA CYS A 108 -7.43 3.14 -7.43
C CYS A 108 -7.28 2.35 -6.12
N PRO A 109 -6.23 1.52 -5.97
CA PRO A 109 -6.01 0.79 -4.74
C PRO A 109 -5.71 1.78 -3.61
N HIS A 110 -6.38 1.64 -2.48
CA HIS A 110 -6.28 2.61 -1.40
C HIS A 110 -6.50 1.95 -0.04
N GLU A 111 -5.94 2.57 0.99
CA GLU A 111 -5.96 2.02 2.34
C GLU A 111 -5.96 3.09 3.44
N GLY A 112 -6.38 2.71 4.64
CA GLY A 112 -6.12 3.50 5.83
C GLY A 112 -4.73 3.17 6.37
N LEU A 113 -3.79 4.11 6.28
CA LEU A 113 -2.38 3.82 6.58
C LEU A 113 -2.15 3.61 8.08
N ARG A 114 -2.72 4.47 8.92
CA ARG A 114 -2.56 4.43 10.38
C ARG A 114 -3.88 4.71 11.09
N PRO A 115 -4.16 4.03 12.22
CA PRO A 115 -5.26 4.41 13.10
C PRO A 115 -5.14 5.86 13.55
N THR A 116 -6.27 6.53 13.76
CA THR A 116 -6.28 7.82 14.45
C THR A 116 -5.87 7.65 15.90
N VAL A 117 -5.05 8.57 16.42
CA VAL A 117 -4.54 8.49 17.80
C VAL A 117 -5.37 9.32 18.77
N SER A 118 -5.45 10.65 18.55
CA SER A 118 -6.01 11.59 19.53
C SER A 118 -7.46 11.97 19.27
N VAL A 119 -7.87 12.05 18.00
CA VAL A 119 -9.21 12.49 17.58
C VAL A 119 -9.77 11.56 16.51
N PRO A 120 -11.08 11.24 16.53
CA PRO A 120 -11.66 10.39 15.51
C PRO A 120 -11.61 11.07 14.13
N LYS A 121 -11.35 10.27 13.11
CA LYS A 121 -11.46 10.69 11.70
C LYS A 121 -12.93 10.67 11.31
N ILE A 122 -13.52 11.85 11.20
CA ILE A 122 -14.92 12.04 10.80
C ILE A 122 -14.92 12.52 9.35
N PHE A 123 -15.70 11.86 8.50
CA PHE A 123 -15.86 12.24 7.11
C PHE A 123 -17.23 11.85 6.58
N LEU A 124 -17.67 12.59 5.57
CA LEU A 124 -18.77 12.18 4.71
C LEU A 124 -18.19 11.41 3.53
N ARG A 125 -18.75 10.23 3.25
CA ARG A 125 -18.42 9.44 2.07
C ARG A 125 -19.59 9.47 1.10
N ALA A 126 -19.29 9.76 -0.15
CA ALA A 126 -20.22 9.68 -1.25
C ALA A 126 -19.63 8.83 -2.38
N GLU A 127 -20.51 8.23 -3.18
CA GLU A 127 -20.14 7.50 -4.38
C GLU A 127 -20.65 8.24 -5.61
N LEU A 128 -19.79 8.40 -6.61
CA LEU A 128 -20.05 9.28 -7.76
C LEU A 128 -20.02 8.51 -9.08
N ILE A 129 -20.92 8.89 -9.98
CA ILE A 129 -20.95 8.43 -11.38
C ILE A 129 -20.45 9.58 -12.25
N LEU A 130 -19.24 9.46 -12.80
CA LEU A 130 -18.73 10.45 -13.75
C LEU A 130 -18.98 9.97 -15.17
N LYS A 131 -19.92 10.62 -15.86
CA LYS A 131 -20.14 10.41 -17.29
C LYS A 131 -19.17 11.29 -18.08
N ARG A 132 -18.34 10.69 -18.93
CA ARG A 132 -17.59 11.46 -19.93
C ARG A 132 -18.59 12.11 -20.88
N ARG A 133 -18.50 13.43 -21.08
CA ARG A 133 -19.20 14.10 -22.18
C ARG A 133 -18.67 13.49 -23.49
N GLN A 134 -19.55 12.92 -24.31
CA GLN A 134 -19.21 12.66 -25.70
C GLN A 134 -18.92 14.01 -26.36
N LYS A 135 -17.72 14.15 -26.95
CA LYS A 135 -17.44 15.26 -27.85
C LYS A 135 -18.44 15.14 -29.01
N ARG A 136 -19.28 16.16 -29.18
CA ARG A 136 -20.13 16.33 -30.36
C ARG A 136 -19.26 16.67 -31.56
#